data_AF-A6QCE3-F1
#
_entry.id   AF-A6QCE3-F1
#
_cell.length_a   1.000
_cell.length_b   1.000
_cell.length_c   1.000
_cell.angle_alpha   90.00
_cell.angle_beta   90.00
_cell.angle_gamma   90.00
#
_symmetry.space_group_name_H-M   'P 1'
#
loop_
_entity.id
_entity.type
_entity.pdbx_description
1 polymer ?
#
loop_
_entity_poly.entity_id
_entity_poly.type
_entity_poly.pdbx_seq_one_letter_code
_entity_poly.pdbx_strand_id
1 'polypeptide(L)'
;MESKKMALFGLIKSKEHKLATKWEKEHVALVELAGKIIAAYASGDTALAKLEIKKMGKAASEHVMNEDLEFMKLEKKAKLDDKTKAKIQEFQKTFKKDKLALLSFLAKYGQDDSVLDGEFFDDFNTIIEVVSDRIKYEEENLYKLMKDN
;
A
#
# COMPACT_ATOMS: atom_id res chain seq x y z
N MET A 1 -32.05 -26.78 26.24
CA MET A 1 -30.57 -26.68 26.15
C MET A 1 -30.17 -26.66 24.69
N GLU A 2 -30.41 -25.56 23.97
CA GLU A 2 -30.20 -25.49 22.50
C GLU A 2 -29.75 -24.10 22.01
N SER A 3 -28.99 -23.35 22.82
CA SER A 3 -28.51 -22.01 22.41
C SER A 3 -27.01 -21.95 22.09
N LYS A 4 -26.26 -23.06 22.24
CA LYS A 4 -24.78 -23.03 22.10
C LYS A 4 -24.23 -23.39 20.72
N LYS A 5 -25.06 -23.64 19.70
CA LYS A 5 -24.59 -24.02 18.34
C LYS A 5 -24.60 -22.89 17.30
N MET A 6 -25.14 -21.70 17.60
CA MET A 6 -25.23 -20.61 16.62
C MET A 6 -24.08 -19.59 16.61
N ALA A 7 -23.09 -19.71 17.50
CA ALA A 7 -22.06 -18.65 17.66
C ALA A 7 -20.68 -18.96 17.03
N LEU A 8 -20.52 -20.02 16.22
CA LEU A 8 -19.22 -20.37 15.64
C LEU A 8 -19.01 -19.91 14.19
N PHE A 9 -20.07 -19.51 13.48
CA PHE A 9 -19.98 -19.01 12.10
C PHE A 9 -19.72 -17.49 12.01
N GLY A 10 -19.84 -16.74 13.11
CA GLY A 10 -19.66 -15.29 13.14
C GLY A 10 -18.20 -14.80 13.21
N LEU A 11 -17.21 -15.69 13.23
CA LEU A 11 -15.79 -15.35 13.43
C LEU A 11 -14.90 -15.58 12.19
N ILE A 12 -15.45 -16.10 11.10
CA ILE A 12 -14.67 -16.29 9.86
C ILE A 12 -14.73 -14.99 9.04
N LYS A 13 -13.68 -14.17 9.15
CA LYS A 13 -13.49 -12.99 8.29
C LYS A 13 -13.57 -13.37 6.81
N SER A 14 -14.29 -12.57 6.02
CA SER A 14 -14.34 -12.69 4.55
C SER A 14 -12.93 -12.61 3.93
N LYS A 15 -12.77 -13.08 2.70
CA LYS A 15 -11.47 -13.01 2.00
C LYS A 15 -11.05 -11.54 1.85
N GLU A 16 -12.01 -10.69 1.54
CA GLU A 16 -11.90 -9.24 1.38
C GLU A 16 -11.44 -8.57 2.68
N HIS A 17 -12.06 -8.91 3.81
CA HIS A 17 -11.64 -8.42 5.11
C HIS A 17 -10.19 -8.82 5.44
N LYS A 18 -9.81 -10.08 5.14
CA LYS A 18 -8.43 -10.56 5.35
C LYS A 18 -7.43 -9.83 4.46
N LEU A 19 -7.78 -9.52 3.22
CA LEU A 19 -6.95 -8.72 2.31
C LEU A 19 -6.76 -7.30 2.83
N ALA A 20 -7.85 -6.61 3.17
CA ALA A 20 -7.77 -5.27 3.74
C ALA A 20 -6.90 -5.21 5.01
N THR A 21 -7.07 -6.19 5.91
CA THR A 21 -6.25 -6.28 7.14
C THR A 21 -4.76 -6.56 6.82
N LYS A 22 -4.48 -7.33 5.77
CA LYS A 22 -3.12 -7.60 5.33
C LYS A 22 -2.49 -6.33 4.76
N TRP A 23 -3.21 -5.61 3.90
CA TRP A 23 -2.73 -4.41 3.25
C TRP A 23 -2.46 -3.26 4.22
N GLU A 24 -3.28 -3.08 5.26
CA GLU A 24 -2.99 -2.13 6.34
C GLU A 24 -1.66 -2.44 7.07
N LYS A 25 -1.35 -3.73 7.26
CA LYS A 25 -0.05 -4.11 7.86
C LYS A 25 1.10 -3.82 6.91
N GLU A 26 0.88 -3.97 5.61
CA GLU A 26 1.87 -3.60 4.59
C GLU A 26 2.08 -2.08 4.57
N HIS A 27 1.03 -1.26 4.73
CA HIS A 27 1.14 0.19 4.88
C HIS A 27 2.01 0.58 6.08
N VAL A 28 1.76 -0.03 7.25
CA VAL A 28 2.61 0.19 8.44
C VAL A 28 4.07 -0.13 8.14
N ALA A 29 4.34 -1.26 7.49
CA ALA A 29 5.71 -1.63 7.12
C ALA A 29 6.35 -0.64 6.12
N LEU A 30 5.58 -0.10 5.18
CA LEU A 30 6.07 0.93 4.25
C LEU A 30 6.42 2.24 4.97
N VAL A 31 5.60 2.67 5.92
CA VAL A 31 5.86 3.85 6.76
C VAL A 31 7.10 3.64 7.63
N GLU A 32 7.26 2.45 8.22
CA GLU A 32 8.47 2.11 8.99
C GLU A 32 9.73 2.13 8.12
N LEU A 33 9.66 1.61 6.89
CA LEU A 33 10.77 1.64 5.93
C LEU A 33 11.11 3.08 5.54
N ALA A 34 10.11 3.92 5.26
CA ALA A 34 10.31 5.34 5.00
C ALA A 34 11.03 6.04 6.16
N GLY A 35 10.61 5.77 7.41
CA GLY A 35 11.27 6.28 8.60
C GLY A 35 12.74 5.86 8.72
N LYS A 36 13.07 4.62 8.37
CA LYS A 36 14.46 4.12 8.37
C LYS A 36 15.30 4.77 7.27
N ILE A 37 14.74 4.97 6.08
CA ILE A 37 15.42 5.64 4.97
C ILE A 37 15.83 7.05 5.38
N ILE A 38 14.90 7.84 5.93
CA ILE A 38 15.20 9.22 6.31
C ILE A 38 16.18 9.30 7.49
N ALA A 39 16.06 8.40 8.47
CA ALA A 39 17.00 8.33 9.58
C ALA A 39 18.44 8.01 9.10
N ALA A 40 18.58 7.03 8.20
CA ALA A 40 19.88 6.65 7.63
C ALA A 40 20.47 7.74 6.73
N TYR A 41 19.64 8.40 5.92
CA TYR A 41 20.05 9.56 5.13
C TYR A 41 20.56 10.70 6.01
N ALA A 42 19.80 11.07 7.05
CA ALA A 42 20.16 12.15 7.98
C ALA A 42 21.44 11.86 8.77
N SER A 43 21.76 10.60 9.03
CA SER A 43 23.01 10.19 9.69
C SER A 43 24.19 10.02 8.73
N GLY A 44 24.00 10.24 7.42
CA GLY A 44 25.02 10.01 6.39
C GLY A 44 25.30 8.53 6.09
N ASP A 45 24.50 7.61 6.62
CA ASP A 45 24.64 6.17 6.35
C ASP A 45 23.95 5.80 5.04
N THR A 46 24.63 6.15 3.94
CA THR A 46 24.14 5.93 2.59
C THR A 46 23.95 4.45 2.25
N ALA A 47 24.75 3.55 2.84
CA ALA A 47 24.63 2.12 2.62
C ALA A 47 23.34 1.57 3.24
N LEU A 48 23.04 1.97 4.48
CA LEU A 48 21.78 1.63 5.13
C LEU A 48 20.59 2.25 4.41
N ALA A 49 20.67 3.53 4.02
CA ALA A 49 19.59 4.20 3.29
C ALA A 49 19.25 3.44 1.99
N LYS A 50 20.26 3.05 1.20
CA LYS A 50 20.06 2.23 -0.02
C LYS A 50 19.46 0.87 0.29
N LEU A 51 19.92 0.20 1.34
CA LEU A 51 19.36 -1.09 1.76
C LEU A 51 17.86 -0.97 2.06
N GLU A 52 17.46 0.07 2.79
CA GLU A 52 16.07 0.30 3.16
C GLU A 52 15.22 0.78 1.96
N ILE A 53 15.77 1.58 1.03
CA ILE A 53 15.11 1.92 -0.25
C ILE A 53 14.81 0.65 -1.06
N LYS A 54 15.75 -0.30 -1.16
CA LYS A 54 15.52 -1.57 -1.85
C LYS A 54 14.43 -2.41 -1.19
N LYS A 55 14.41 -2.45 0.15
CA LYS A 55 13.36 -3.14 0.92
C LYS A 55 11.99 -2.50 0.67
N MET A 56 11.92 -1.16 0.72
CA MET A 56 10.71 -0.40 0.39
C MET A 56 10.28 -0.68 -1.04
N GLY A 57 11.21 -0.71 -1.99
CA GLY A 57 10.92 -0.97 -3.39
C GLY A 57 10.29 -2.33 -3.64
N LYS A 58 10.82 -3.36 -2.99
CA LYS A 58 10.24 -4.70 -3.01
C LYS A 58 8.83 -4.71 -2.39
N ALA A 59 8.70 -4.21 -1.16
CA ALA A 59 7.43 -4.23 -0.43
C ALA A 59 6.33 -3.45 -1.17
N ALA A 60 6.64 -2.26 -1.68
CA ALA A 60 5.69 -1.41 -2.36
C ALA A 60 5.27 -1.98 -3.71
N SER A 61 6.21 -2.54 -4.49
CA SER A 61 5.90 -3.16 -5.78
C SER A 61 5.02 -4.41 -5.61
N GLU A 62 5.32 -5.24 -4.62
CA GLU A 62 4.51 -6.41 -4.28
C GLU A 62 3.10 -6.03 -3.82
N HIS A 63 2.99 -5.02 -2.95
CA HIS A 63 1.72 -4.49 -2.45
C HIS A 63 0.84 -3.95 -3.59
N VAL A 64 1.35 -3.00 -4.37
CA VAL A 64 0.59 -2.38 -5.47
C VAL A 64 0.18 -3.41 -6.53
N MET A 65 1.06 -4.36 -6.86
CA MET A 65 0.70 -5.43 -7.80
C MET A 65 -0.40 -6.34 -7.24
N ASN A 66 -0.35 -6.64 -5.93
CA ASN A 66 -1.37 -7.45 -5.29
C ASN A 66 -2.73 -6.76 -5.31
N GLU A 67 -2.76 -5.47 -5.00
CA GLU A 67 -3.98 -4.66 -5.01
C GLU A 67 -4.57 -4.54 -6.40
N ASP A 68 -3.77 -4.24 -7.43
CA ASP A 68 -4.25 -4.21 -8.82
C ASP A 68 -4.93 -5.53 -9.21
N LEU A 69 -4.30 -6.66 -8.87
CA LEU A 69 -4.83 -7.99 -9.19
C LEU A 69 -6.12 -8.30 -8.43
N GLU A 70 -6.19 -7.98 -7.14
CA GLU A 70 -7.39 -8.26 -6.34
C GLU A 70 -8.53 -7.28 -6.66
N PHE A 71 -8.26 -5.99 -6.90
CA PHE A 71 -9.26 -5.04 -7.37
C PHE A 71 -9.83 -5.45 -8.74
N MET A 72 -8.98 -5.83 -9.71
CA MET A 72 -9.46 -6.37 -10.99
C MET A 72 -10.32 -7.63 -10.82
N LYS A 73 -10.02 -8.50 -9.85
CA LYS A 73 -10.85 -9.67 -9.55
C LYS A 73 -12.17 -9.27 -8.91
N LEU A 74 -12.17 -8.30 -8.00
CA LEU A 74 -13.37 -7.79 -7.33
C LEU A 74 -14.33 -7.15 -8.32
N GLU A 75 -13.83 -6.31 -9.23
CA GLU A 75 -14.67 -5.65 -10.27
C GLU A 75 -15.38 -6.65 -11.19
N LYS A 76 -14.79 -7.85 -11.39
CA LYS A 76 -15.36 -8.92 -12.21
C LYS A 76 -16.38 -9.78 -11.44
N LYS A 77 -16.51 -9.63 -10.12
CA LYS A 77 -17.51 -10.39 -9.35
C LYS A 77 -18.90 -9.83 -9.62
N ALA A 78 -19.80 -10.69 -10.10
CA ALA A 78 -21.20 -10.34 -10.41
C ALA A 78 -22.02 -9.81 -9.21
N LYS A 79 -21.51 -9.91 -7.98
CA LYS A 79 -22.20 -9.50 -6.74
C LYS A 79 -21.57 -8.29 -6.06
N LEU A 80 -20.57 -7.65 -6.65
CA LEU A 80 -20.01 -6.41 -6.08
C LEU A 80 -21.03 -5.29 -6.27
N ASP A 81 -21.31 -4.53 -5.21
CA ASP A 81 -22.24 -3.40 -5.30
C ASP A 81 -21.63 -2.25 -6.11
N ASP A 82 -22.49 -1.45 -6.75
CA ASP A 82 -22.08 -0.37 -7.66
C ASP A 82 -21.24 0.71 -6.96
N LYS A 83 -21.45 0.93 -5.65
CA LYS A 83 -20.69 1.92 -4.88
C LYS A 83 -19.26 1.46 -4.65
N THR A 84 -19.06 0.20 -4.27
CA THR A 84 -17.71 -0.37 -4.13
C THR A 84 -16.99 -0.38 -5.48
N LYS A 85 -17.68 -0.75 -6.57
CA LYS A 85 -17.12 -0.70 -7.92
C LYS A 85 -16.70 0.70 -8.34
N ALA A 86 -17.55 1.71 -8.13
CA ALA A 86 -17.23 3.10 -8.44
C ALA A 86 -16.00 3.60 -7.65
N LYS A 87 -15.88 3.21 -6.37
CA LYS A 87 -14.73 3.58 -5.54
C LYS A 87 -13.42 2.93 -5.99
N ILE A 88 -13.46 1.67 -6.44
CA ILE A 88 -12.29 1.00 -7.03
C ILE A 88 -11.86 1.70 -8.32
N GLN A 89 -12.81 2.07 -9.19
CA GLN A 89 -12.52 2.78 -10.44
C GLN A 89 -11.95 4.19 -10.19
N GLU A 90 -12.53 4.91 -9.23
CA GLU A 90 -12.01 6.21 -8.78
C GLU A 90 -10.58 6.07 -8.28
N PHE A 91 -10.31 5.08 -7.43
CA PHE A 91 -8.98 4.78 -6.92
C PHE A 91 -7.96 4.50 -8.03
N GLN A 92 -8.26 3.54 -8.92
CA GLN A 92 -7.38 3.18 -10.02
C GLN A 92 -7.09 4.37 -10.96
N LYS A 93 -8.06 5.29 -11.13
CA LYS A 93 -7.88 6.49 -11.94
C LYS A 93 -7.02 7.53 -11.25
N THR A 94 -7.31 7.83 -9.99
CA THR A 94 -6.64 8.88 -9.20
C THR A 94 -5.18 8.52 -8.96
N PHE A 95 -4.92 7.31 -8.46
CA PHE A 95 -3.59 6.91 -7.99
C PHE A 95 -2.73 6.25 -9.07
N LYS A 96 -3.16 6.27 -10.34
CA LYS A 96 -2.35 5.77 -11.46
C LYS A 96 -1.03 6.53 -11.58
N LYS A 97 -1.08 7.86 -11.45
CA LYS A 97 0.13 8.70 -11.52
C LYS A 97 1.03 8.48 -10.32
N ASP A 98 0.42 8.32 -9.15
CA ASP A 98 1.10 8.13 -7.87
C ASP A 98 1.88 6.82 -7.84
N LYS A 99 1.26 5.75 -8.34
CA LYS A 99 1.93 4.48 -8.62
C LYS A 99 3.15 4.66 -9.53
N LEU A 100 2.99 5.39 -10.63
CA LEU A 100 4.10 5.60 -11.57
C LEU A 100 5.22 6.42 -10.92
N ALA A 101 4.88 7.46 -10.16
CA ALA A 101 5.85 8.28 -9.42
C ALA A 101 6.65 7.42 -8.43
N LEU A 102 5.97 6.60 -7.63
CA LEU A 102 6.61 5.67 -6.70
C LEU A 102 7.55 4.69 -7.42
N LEU A 103 7.09 4.06 -8.51
CA LEU A 103 7.92 3.12 -9.26
C LEU A 103 9.12 3.81 -9.93
N SER A 104 8.96 5.04 -10.42
CA SER A 104 10.05 5.84 -10.97
C SER A 104 11.08 6.22 -9.92
N PHE A 105 10.64 6.63 -8.73
CA PHE A 105 11.52 6.89 -7.59
C PHE A 105 12.32 5.65 -7.20
N LEU A 106 11.66 4.50 -7.07
CA LEU A 106 12.30 3.23 -6.74
C LEU A 106 13.27 2.77 -7.83
N ALA A 107 12.93 3.01 -9.10
CA ALA A 107 13.81 2.71 -10.22
C ALA A 107 15.08 3.58 -10.21
N LYS A 108 14.95 4.86 -9.85
CA LYS A 108 16.05 5.84 -9.77
C LYS A 108 16.98 5.58 -8.59
N TYR A 109 16.41 5.46 -7.39
CA TYR A 109 17.19 5.40 -6.14
C TYR A 109 17.37 3.99 -5.57
N GLY A 110 16.71 2.98 -6.16
CA GLY A 110 16.92 1.58 -5.79
C GLY A 110 18.17 0.94 -6.38
N GLN A 111 18.87 1.63 -7.29
CA GLN A 111 20.12 1.15 -7.89
C GLN A 111 21.32 1.32 -6.95
N ASP A 112 22.31 0.43 -7.06
CA ASP A 112 23.51 0.47 -6.23
C ASP A 112 24.38 1.71 -6.45
N ASP A 113 24.38 2.25 -7.67
CA ASP A 113 25.15 3.41 -8.10
C ASP A 113 24.43 4.76 -7.90
N SER A 114 23.17 4.74 -7.45
CA SER A 114 22.39 5.96 -7.21
C SER A 114 23.07 6.88 -6.19
N VAL A 115 22.97 8.19 -6.42
CA VAL A 115 23.46 9.21 -5.48
C VAL A 115 22.31 9.65 -4.59
N LEU A 116 22.52 9.67 -3.28
CA LEU A 116 21.55 10.16 -2.29
C LEU A 116 21.97 11.58 -1.87
N ASP A 117 21.69 12.56 -2.72
CA ASP A 117 22.00 13.97 -2.51
C ASP A 117 20.75 14.78 -2.10
N GLY A 118 20.75 16.10 -2.30
CA GLY A 118 19.59 16.94 -2.01
C GLY A 118 18.38 16.63 -2.90
N GLU A 119 18.62 16.26 -4.16
CA GLU A 119 17.55 15.89 -5.10
C GLU A 119 16.84 14.61 -4.64
N PHE A 120 17.61 13.64 -4.13
CA PHE A 120 17.02 12.46 -3.48
C PHE A 120 16.06 12.83 -2.34
N PHE A 121 16.43 13.78 -1.49
CA PHE A 121 15.60 14.16 -0.35
C PHE A 121 14.30 14.83 -0.79
N ASP A 122 14.36 15.71 -1.78
CA ASP A 122 13.18 16.37 -2.35
C ASP A 122 12.24 15.38 -3.04
N ASP A 123 12.81 14.47 -3.84
CA ASP A 123 12.06 13.38 -4.49
C ASP A 123 11.44 12.44 -3.44
N PHE A 124 12.19 12.09 -2.39
CA PHE A 124 11.70 11.22 -1.32
C PHE A 124 10.51 11.85 -0.59
N ASN A 125 10.60 13.13 -0.20
CA ASN A 125 9.49 13.82 0.48
C ASN A 125 8.23 13.86 -0.40
N THR A 126 8.40 14.14 -1.69
CA THR A 126 7.30 14.14 -2.65
C THR A 126 6.62 12.76 -2.71
N ILE A 127 7.41 11.69 -2.75
CA ILE A 127 6.86 10.33 -2.79
C ILE A 127 6.17 9.93 -1.49
N ILE A 128 6.71 10.33 -0.33
CA ILE A 128 6.08 10.05 0.96
C ILE A 128 4.72 10.76 1.09
N GLU A 129 4.60 12.01 0.63
CA GLU A 129 3.33 12.73 0.59
C GLU A 129 2.30 11.97 -0.26
N VAL A 130 2.69 11.63 -1.50
CA VAL A 130 1.85 10.88 -2.44
C VAL A 130 1.42 9.51 -1.89
N VAL A 131 2.34 8.76 -1.29
CA VAL A 131 2.04 7.46 -0.68
C VAL A 131 1.12 7.63 0.53
N SER A 132 1.30 8.67 1.33
CA SER A 132 0.46 8.94 2.50
C SER A 132 -0.98 9.27 2.11
N ASP A 133 -1.17 10.10 1.08
CA ASP A 133 -2.49 10.43 0.54
C ASP A 133 -3.20 9.20 -0.03
N ARG A 134 -2.45 8.33 -0.71
CA ARG A 134 -2.94 7.03 -1.20
C ARG A 134 -3.42 6.14 -0.07
N ILE A 135 -2.56 5.90 0.93
CA ILE A 135 -2.85 5.06 2.10
C ILE A 135 -4.11 5.57 2.80
N LYS A 136 -4.20 6.89 3.01
CA LYS A 136 -5.36 7.51 3.66
C LYS A 136 -6.64 7.24 2.86
N TYR A 137 -6.62 7.44 1.54
CA TYR A 137 -7.79 7.17 0.71
C TYR A 137 -8.20 5.69 0.78
N GLU A 138 -7.25 4.77 0.68
CA GLU A 138 -7.50 3.32 0.71
C GLU A 138 -8.14 2.89 2.03
N GLU A 139 -7.56 3.31 3.15
CA GLU A 139 -8.03 2.91 4.49
C GLU A 139 -9.37 3.54 4.86
N GLU A 140 -9.58 4.82 4.54
CA GLU A 140 -10.82 5.53 4.88
C GLU A 140 -12.00 5.13 3.97
N ASN A 141 -11.73 4.57 2.79
CA ASN A 141 -12.76 4.25 1.80
C ASN A 141 -12.80 2.78 1.43
N LEU A 142 -11.78 2.28 0.72
CA LEU A 142 -11.83 0.95 0.09
C LEU A 142 -11.76 -0.18 1.11
N TYR A 143 -10.81 -0.11 2.05
CA TYR A 143 -10.60 -1.18 3.01
C TYR A 143 -11.75 -1.29 4.00
N LYS A 144 -12.37 -0.16 4.33
CA LYS A 144 -13.61 -0.13 5.11
C LYS A 144 -14.73 -0.91 4.40
N LEU A 145 -14.98 -0.61 3.11
CA LEU A 145 -15.97 -1.34 2.31
C LEU A 145 -15.63 -2.84 2.18
N MET A 146 -14.34 -3.19 2.09
CA MET A 146 -13.91 -4.58 2.02
C MET A 146 -14.03 -5.34 3.34
N LYS A 147 -14.02 -4.64 4.48
CA LYS A 147 -14.18 -5.23 5.82
C LYS A 147 -15.63 -5.37 6.25
N ASP A 148 -16.48 -4.47 5.77
CA ASP A 148 -17.91 -4.42 6.05
C ASP A 148 -18.72 -5.41 5.19
N ASN A 149 -18.12 -5.93 4.09
CA ASN A 149 -18.65 -6.99 3.22
C ASN A 149 -18.22 -8.41 3.67
#